data_AF-A0A3D6DN75-F1
#
_entry.id   AF-A0A3D6DN75-F1
#
_cell.length_a   1.000
_cell.length_b   1.000
_cell.length_c   1.000
_cell.angle_alpha   90.00
_cell.angle_beta   90.00
_cell.angle_gamma   90.00
#
_symmetry.space_group_name_H-M   'P 1'
#
loop_
_entity.id
_entity.type
_entity.pdbx_description
1 polymer ?
#
loop_
_entity_poly.entity_id
_entity_poly.type
_entity_poly.pdbx_seq_one_letter_code
_entity_poly.pdbx_strand_id
1 'polypeptide(L)'
;KKVRVNTISQSPTLTTAGKGVKGLDGFLNYAEKTSPLGNATAEDCADYTVMMFSDYCKKVTLQNLYHDGGFSNVGVSQEIIDALQKD
;
A
#
# COMPACT_ATOMS: atom_id res chain seq x y z
N LYS A 1 14.97 14.60 -24.01
CA LYS A 1 14.81 14.79 -22.54
C LYS A 1 14.97 13.44 -21.85
N LYS A 2 15.55 13.37 -20.65
CA LYS A 2 15.71 12.14 -19.84
C LYS A 2 14.76 12.22 -18.63
N VAL A 3 13.48 11.94 -18.83
CA VAL A 3 12.43 12.03 -17.79
C VAL A 3 12.08 10.63 -17.31
N ARG A 4 11.93 10.47 -15.98
CA ARG A 4 11.45 9.23 -15.36
C ARG A 4 9.95 9.34 -15.13
N VAL A 5 9.24 8.22 -15.29
CA VAL A 5 7.80 8.10 -15.02
C VAL A 5 7.59 6.82 -14.24
N ASN A 6 6.89 6.88 -13.13
CA ASN A 6 6.56 5.72 -12.28
C ASN A 6 5.16 5.91 -11.69
N THR A 7 4.60 4.82 -11.16
CA THR A 7 3.39 4.84 -10.34
C THR A 7 3.71 4.29 -8.95
N ILE A 8 2.98 4.78 -7.94
CA ILE A 8 3.02 4.25 -6.57
C ILE A 8 1.66 3.62 -6.28
N SER A 9 1.67 2.34 -5.94
CA SER A 9 0.51 1.57 -5.51
C SER A 9 0.51 1.51 -3.99
N GLN A 10 -0.11 2.51 -3.39
CA GLN A 10 -0.25 2.69 -1.95
C GLN A 10 -1.27 1.70 -1.36
N SER A 11 -1.04 1.20 -0.13
CA SER A 11 -2.07 0.48 0.64
C SER A 11 -3.34 1.33 0.85
N PRO A 12 -4.48 0.74 1.23
CA PRO A 12 -5.63 1.52 1.68
C PRO A 12 -5.23 2.56 2.75
N THR A 13 -5.49 3.83 2.46
CA THR A 13 -5.22 4.95 3.36
C THR A 13 -6.46 5.83 3.43
N LEU A 14 -6.85 6.26 4.63
CA LEU A 14 -8.04 7.08 4.82
C LEU A 14 -7.81 8.48 4.24
N THR A 15 -8.55 8.81 3.18
CA THR A 15 -8.55 10.14 2.55
C THR A 15 -9.94 10.76 2.58
N THR A 16 -10.05 12.06 2.28
CA THR A 16 -11.34 12.72 2.14
C THR A 16 -12.22 12.05 1.08
N ALA A 17 -11.64 11.56 -0.02
CA ALA A 17 -12.36 10.80 -1.05
C ALA A 17 -12.87 9.45 -0.52
N GLY A 18 -12.08 8.78 0.33
CA GLY A 18 -12.43 7.49 0.91
C GLY A 18 -13.64 7.54 1.86
N LYS A 19 -13.90 8.68 2.51
CA LYS A 19 -15.02 8.83 3.48
C LYS A 19 -16.40 8.57 2.88
N GLY A 20 -16.56 8.69 1.56
CA GLY A 20 -17.82 8.40 0.86
C GLY A 20 -18.03 6.92 0.51
N VAL A 21 -17.03 6.07 0.70
CA VAL A 21 -17.05 4.67 0.26
C VAL A 21 -17.55 3.79 1.41
N LYS A 22 -18.75 3.22 1.24
CA LYS A 22 -19.30 2.25 2.20
C LYS A 22 -18.37 1.03 2.31
N GLY A 23 -18.07 0.62 3.54
CA GLY A 23 -17.25 -0.57 3.81
C GLY A 23 -15.74 -0.33 3.71
N LEU A 24 -15.27 0.91 3.56
CA LEU A 24 -13.83 1.23 3.53
C LEU A 24 -13.09 0.73 4.78
N ASP A 25 -13.72 0.85 5.96
CA ASP A 25 -13.13 0.37 7.22
C ASP A 25 -12.88 -1.14 7.21
N GLY A 26 -13.74 -1.91 6.53
CA GLY A 26 -13.54 -3.34 6.34
C GLY A 26 -12.31 -3.64 5.47
N PHE A 27 -12.15 -2.89 4.38
CA PHE A 27 -10.98 -3.02 3.50
C PHE A 27 -9.68 -2.59 4.19
N LEU A 28 -9.71 -1.51 4.97
CA LEU A 28 -8.56 -1.06 5.78
C LEU A 28 -8.13 -2.17 6.74
N ASN A 29 -9.06 -2.73 7.52
CA ASN A 29 -8.77 -3.81 8.47
C ASN A 29 -8.30 -5.10 7.78
N TYR A 30 -8.90 -5.44 6.64
CA TYR A 30 -8.49 -6.62 5.87
C TYR A 30 -7.04 -6.46 5.36
N ALA A 31 -6.73 -5.31 4.76
CA ALA A 31 -5.39 -5.02 4.28
C ALA A 31 -4.38 -4.97 5.44
N GLU A 32 -4.75 -4.42 6.60
CA GLU A 32 -3.90 -4.37 7.79
C GLU A 32 -3.46 -5.77 8.22
N LYS A 33 -4.40 -6.72 8.31
CA LYS A 33 -4.14 -8.10 8.75
C LYS A 33 -3.51 -8.98 7.68
N THR A 34 -3.66 -8.61 6.41
CA THR A 34 -3.10 -9.38 5.29
C THR A 34 -1.65 -9.00 5.03
N SER A 35 -1.32 -7.71 5.21
CA SER A 35 -0.01 -7.16 4.90
C SER A 35 1.01 -7.53 5.97
N PRO A 36 2.17 -8.09 5.61
CA PRO A 36 3.23 -8.41 6.58
C PRO A 36 3.67 -7.25 7.48
N LEU A 37 3.60 -6.01 6.98
CA LEU A 37 3.98 -4.80 7.73
C LEU A 37 2.81 -3.85 8.02
N GLY A 38 1.56 -4.29 7.81
CA GLY A 38 0.38 -3.44 7.96
C GLY A 38 0.24 -2.39 6.85
N ASN A 39 -0.77 -1.53 6.96
CA ASN A 39 -0.99 -0.45 5.99
C ASN A 39 -0.01 0.71 6.24
N ALA A 40 0.56 1.23 5.15
CA ALA A 40 1.29 2.48 5.18
C ALA A 40 0.35 3.68 5.40
N THR A 41 0.83 4.65 6.16
CA THR A 41 0.12 5.90 6.42
C THR A 41 0.23 6.87 5.24
N ALA A 42 -0.52 7.98 5.33
CA ALA A 42 -0.40 9.06 4.35
C ALA A 42 0.99 9.72 4.37
N GLU A 43 1.62 9.80 5.56
CA GLU A 43 2.96 10.35 5.71
C GLU A 43 3.99 9.43 5.07
N ASP A 44 3.90 8.11 5.29
CA ASP A 44 4.80 7.15 4.66
C ASP A 44 4.71 7.23 3.12
N CYS A 45 3.50 7.42 2.57
CA CYS A 45 3.30 7.62 1.13
C CYS A 45 3.98 8.91 0.63
N ALA A 46 3.92 9.99 1.42
CA ALA A 46 4.59 11.24 1.11
C ALA A 46 6.11 11.06 1.11
N ASP A 47 6.67 10.45 2.14
CA ASP A 47 8.11 10.16 2.25
C ASP A 47 8.60 9.27 1.10
N TYR A 48 7.84 8.21 0.77
CA TYR A 48 8.15 7.34 -0.36
C TYR A 48 8.12 8.10 -1.70
N THR A 49 7.16 9.01 -1.85
CA THR A 49 7.07 9.89 -3.04
C THR A 49 8.28 10.83 -3.12
N VAL A 50 8.70 11.44 -2.01
CA VAL A 50 9.89 12.30 -1.97
C VAL A 50 11.16 11.52 -2.32
N MET A 51 11.31 10.30 -1.78
CA MET A 51 12.42 9.40 -2.12
C MET A 51 12.54 9.18 -3.63
N MET A 52 11.42 9.08 -4.35
CA MET A 52 11.42 8.89 -5.81
C MET A 52 12.02 10.06 -6.60
N PHE A 53 12.17 11.24 -6.00
CA PHE A 53 12.87 12.39 -6.56
C PHE A 53 14.38 12.41 -6.25
N SER A 54 14.84 11.51 -5.37
CA SER A 54 16.25 11.43 -4.99
C SER A 54 17.16 10.92 -6.09
N ASP A 55 18.46 11.13 -5.90
CA ASP A 55 19.52 10.62 -6.75
C ASP A 55 19.63 9.09 -6.75
N TYR A 56 19.13 8.42 -5.71
CA TYR A 56 19.12 6.96 -5.60
C TYR A 56 18.16 6.31 -6.60
N CYS A 57 17.14 7.04 -7.05
CA CYS A 57 16.13 6.54 -7.99
C CYS A 57 16.42 6.95 -9.45
N LYS A 58 17.62 7.43 -9.80
CA LYS A 58 18.00 7.87 -11.16
C LYS A 58 17.79 6.82 -12.25
N LYS A 59 17.77 5.54 -11.90
CA LYS A 59 17.57 4.42 -12.82
C LYS A 59 16.24 3.68 -12.63
N VAL A 60 15.33 4.23 -11.83
CA VAL A 60 14.00 3.67 -11.59
C VAL A 60 12.98 4.42 -12.46
N THR A 61 12.50 3.76 -13.52
CA THR A 61 11.47 4.28 -14.43
C THR A 61 10.60 3.13 -14.95
N LEU A 62 9.37 3.46 -15.36
CA LEU A 62 8.35 2.53 -15.85
C LEU A 62 8.02 1.42 -14.84
N GLN A 63 8.15 1.73 -13.55
CA GLN A 63 7.81 0.80 -12.47
C GLN A 63 6.44 1.16 -11.88
N ASN A 64 5.70 0.12 -11.50
CA ASN A 64 4.62 0.21 -10.52
C ASN A 64 5.19 -0.23 -9.17
N LEU A 65 5.43 0.73 -8.28
CA LEU A 65 6.07 0.49 -7.01
C LEU A 65 5.01 0.30 -5.94
N TYR A 66 4.99 -0.89 -5.33
CA TYR A 66 4.05 -1.20 -4.26
C TYR A 66 4.57 -0.65 -2.94
N HIS A 67 3.73 0.15 -2.29
CA HIS A 67 3.97 0.74 -0.98
C HIS A 67 2.78 0.41 -0.08
N ASP A 68 2.66 -0.88 0.22
CA ASP A 68 1.45 -1.49 0.77
C ASP A 68 1.73 -2.51 1.88
N GLY A 69 2.90 -2.41 2.53
CA GLY A 69 3.31 -3.34 3.59
C GLY A 69 3.45 -4.79 3.14
N GLY A 70 3.46 -5.07 1.83
CA GLY A 70 3.53 -6.40 1.24
C GLY A 70 2.18 -7.01 0.88
N PHE A 71 1.07 -6.28 1.03
CA PHE A 71 -0.29 -6.72 0.72
C PHE A 71 -0.39 -7.43 -0.63
N SER A 72 0.11 -6.80 -1.70
CA SER A 72 -0.07 -7.28 -3.07
C SER A 72 0.62 -8.62 -3.38
N ASN A 73 1.52 -9.07 -2.51
CA ASN A 73 2.24 -10.34 -2.67
C ASN A 73 1.79 -11.41 -1.66
N VAL A 74 0.84 -11.10 -0.78
CA VAL A 74 0.28 -12.07 0.16
C VAL A 74 -1.10 -12.50 -0.31
N GLY A 75 -1.26 -13.80 -0.57
CA GLY A 75 -2.55 -14.38 -0.95
C GLY A 75 -3.55 -14.42 0.20
N VAL A 76 -3.18 -15.07 1.31
CA VAL A 76 -3.95 -15.14 2.56
C VAL A 76 -2.96 -15.15 3.72
N SER A 77 -3.14 -14.29 4.72
CA SER A 77 -2.31 -14.31 5.93
C SER A 77 -2.80 -15.35 6.94
N GLN A 78 -1.90 -15.82 7.82
CA GLN A 78 -2.26 -16.80 8.85
C GLN A 78 -3.36 -16.26 9.78
N GLU A 79 -3.31 -14.98 10.15
CA GLU A 79 -4.37 -14.35 10.96
C GLU A 79 -5.75 -14.45 10.33
N ILE A 80 -5.84 -14.35 8.99
CA ILE A 80 -7.12 -14.48 8.29
C ILE A 80 -7.57 -15.94 8.26
N ILE A 81 -6.65 -16.89 8.04
CA ILE A 81 -6.97 -18.33 8.11
C ILE A 81 -7.52 -18.67 9.51
N ASP A 82 -6.86 -18.21 10.57
CA ASP A 82 -7.26 -18.47 11.95
C ASP A 82 -8.62 -17.84 12.29
N ALA A 83 -8.91 -16.66 11.73
CA ALA A 83 -10.22 -16.01 11.90
C ALA A 83 -11.35 -16.79 11.23
N LEU A 84 -11.10 -17.42 10.07
CA LEU A 84 -12.07 -18.24 9.35
C LEU A 84 -12.29 -19.62 9.97
N GLN A 85 -11.33 -20.14 10.75
CA GLN A 85 -11.43 -21.44 11.43
C GLN A 85 -12.13 -21.40 12.79
N LYS A 86 -12.39 -20.20 13.33
CA LYS A 86 -13.04 -20.01 14.65
C LYS A 86 -14.58 -20.08 14.61
N ASP A 87 -15.15 -20.41 13.46
CA ASP A 87 -16.58 -20.69 13.26
C ASP A 87 -16.85 -22.21 13.16
#